data_AF-A0AAU5ZAI3-F1
#
_entry.id   AF-A0AAU5ZAI3-F1
#
_cell.length_a   1.000
_cell.length_b   1.000
_cell.length_c   1.000
_cell.angle_alpha   90.00
_cell.angle_beta   90.00
_cell.angle_gamma   90.00
#
_symmetry.space_group_name_H-M   'P 1'
#
loop_
_entity.id
_entity.type
_entity.pdbx_description
1 polymer ?
#
loop_
_entity_poly.entity_id
_entity_poly.type
_entity_poly.pdbx_seq_one_letter_code
_entity_poly.pdbx_strand_id
1 'polypeptide(L)'
;MQVSHVVMLVANDITNDTRVLKEAVALGKEGWRVTLLGVTASGSITIDTIDGDVVMIRVPGRFLLRDERNRRRGRRRSRRILAGTVPGSVQAARLSARQAELTAESGRAKAQRMVGSMGTIRFQTGKAARKLRQQNLRLTRTVAAFRSRLAGYEGRQAATFWQRWDRWLTQRARPVSWRRIIPEAYDYEATFAQLLDRLRPDVLHAHDMHVIGVAVRAAGRAALQGRAVKVVYDAHEYVPGLSVYPPRTPRLIAAWAKHEREYIQKVDRVVTVSPAIAHTLQARHRLDRTPTVVINSPPAVEPIADMPDIRDALELKPAVPLMVYSGGITHARGVQTAIASLQHLPGVHLAVVCVPTVKMRPVDELRRLSTSLNVGDRVHFLDPVPPNDVTHYLRTADVGLIPLLRYPSHEMALPNKVFEYVFAGLPVVTSDMPTLRDFVGSTGIGEVFEAENASDLAAKVSHILADAAPYRERVADGKLRHEMSWDSQAEHLRSLYYELLGRPSVETKAARLAIAPMDGAVQWLPWLHDAALLPTAMTHADLEDVTHLLTANDRSAFGSTSIAADLPVLAASRVKHGIIIDDPTLLPAKVPAGYAGPIFVTDQALADVFPGSQWLPPGEPGADVLRKFMAD
;
A
#
# COMPACT_ATOMS: atom_id res chain seq x y z
N MET A 1 16.91 10.38 27.47
CA MET A 1 15.69 9.82 28.08
C MET A 1 15.23 8.62 27.25
N GLN A 2 14.29 7.79 27.73
CA GLN A 2 13.77 6.71 26.86
C GLN A 2 13.01 7.32 25.68
N VAL A 3 13.50 7.11 24.46
CA VAL A 3 12.88 7.58 23.22
C VAL A 3 11.52 6.91 23.04
N SER A 4 10.46 7.71 22.92
CA SER A 4 9.09 7.20 22.75
C SER A 4 8.94 6.42 21.44
N HIS A 5 8.25 5.29 21.53
CA HIS A 5 8.02 4.39 20.41
C HIS A 5 6.64 4.62 19.78
N VAL A 6 6.62 5.12 18.54
CA VAL A 6 5.44 5.26 17.69
C VAL A 6 5.31 4.02 16.82
N VAL A 7 4.18 3.32 16.89
CA VAL A 7 3.86 2.22 15.97
C VAL A 7 2.65 2.59 15.14
N MET A 8 2.82 2.68 13.82
CA MET A 8 1.73 3.02 12.90
C MET A 8 1.21 1.74 12.23
N LEU A 9 -0.11 1.60 12.14
CA LEU A 9 -0.81 0.42 11.64
C LEU A 9 -1.48 0.72 10.31
N VAL A 10 -1.30 -0.15 9.32
CA VAL A 10 -2.03 -0.11 8.05
C VAL A 10 -2.66 -1.44 7.69
N ALA A 11 -3.68 -1.38 6.83
CA ALA A 11 -4.39 -2.53 6.27
C ALA A 11 -3.88 -2.96 4.88
N ASN A 12 -2.70 -2.48 4.48
CA ASN A 12 -2.07 -2.72 3.18
C ASN A 12 -0.57 -3.10 3.36
N ASP A 13 0.15 -3.25 2.24
CA ASP A 13 1.55 -3.69 2.20
C ASP A 13 2.57 -2.56 2.49
N ILE A 14 2.13 -1.34 2.85
CA ILE A 14 2.93 -0.11 3.02
C ILE A 14 3.60 0.41 1.74
N THR A 15 4.15 -0.46 0.89
CA THR A 15 5.07 -0.15 -0.23
C THR A 15 4.70 1.04 -1.11
N ASN A 16 3.40 1.27 -1.38
CA ASN A 16 2.91 2.37 -2.23
C ASN A 16 1.98 3.35 -1.48
N ASP A 17 1.96 3.32 -0.14
CA ASP A 17 1.15 4.21 0.68
C ASP A 17 1.93 5.49 1.03
N THR A 18 1.92 6.44 0.09
CA THR A 18 2.70 7.68 0.21
C THR A 18 2.36 8.49 1.45
N ARG A 19 1.11 8.46 1.93
CA ARG A 19 0.72 9.17 3.16
C ARG A 19 1.44 8.57 4.36
N VAL A 20 1.30 7.26 4.55
CA VAL A 20 1.85 6.53 5.69
C VAL A 20 3.37 6.64 5.72
N LEU A 21 4.01 6.45 4.56
CA LEU A 21 5.47 6.56 4.43
C LEU A 21 5.95 7.97 4.83
N LYS A 22 5.34 9.03 4.29
CA LYS A 22 5.73 10.41 4.59
C LYS A 22 5.47 10.81 6.04
N GLU A 23 4.31 10.41 6.60
CA GLU A 23 4.01 10.64 8.03
C GLU A 23 5.04 9.95 8.93
N ALA A 24 5.42 8.70 8.62
CA ALA A 24 6.40 7.96 9.38
C ALA A 24 7.81 8.59 9.31
N VAL A 25 8.27 8.94 8.12
CA VAL A 25 9.58 9.60 7.90
C VAL A 25 9.62 10.96 8.61
N ALA A 26 8.53 11.73 8.55
CA ALA A 26 8.42 13.01 9.26
C ALA A 26 8.53 12.86 10.78
N LEU A 27 7.99 11.78 11.36
CA LEU A 27 8.15 11.49 12.80
C LEU A 27 9.54 10.91 13.13
N GLY A 28 10.10 10.07 12.25
CA GLY A 28 11.43 9.50 12.43
C GLY A 28 12.54 10.56 12.44
N LYS A 29 12.46 11.55 11.53
CA LYS A 29 13.40 12.68 11.45
C LYS A 29 13.40 13.60 12.68
N GLU A 30 12.31 13.64 13.44
CA GLU A 30 12.25 14.35 14.72
C GLU A 30 12.90 13.58 15.88
N GLY A 31 13.35 12.34 15.64
CA GLY A 31 14.03 11.51 16.64
C GLY A 31 13.10 10.60 17.45
N TRP A 32 11.82 10.47 17.09
CA TRP A 32 10.98 9.40 17.63
C TRP A 32 11.36 8.05 17.00
N ARG A 33 11.30 6.97 17.79
CA ARG A 33 11.43 5.62 17.24
C ARG A 33 10.12 5.27 16.53
N VAL A 34 10.15 5.04 15.22
CA VAL A 34 8.95 4.72 14.42
C VAL A 34 9.01 3.31 13.86
N THR A 35 7.91 2.56 13.99
CA THR A 35 7.71 1.27 13.31
C THR A 35 6.39 1.27 12.51
N LEU A 36 6.45 0.98 11.22
CA LEU A 36 5.29 0.77 10.35
C LEU A 36 4.92 -0.72 10.32
N LEU A 37 3.67 -1.05 10.66
CA LEU A 37 3.12 -2.41 10.57
C LEU A 37 2.08 -2.54 9.47
N GLY A 38 2.38 -3.37 8.47
CA GLY A 38 1.51 -3.65 7.35
C GLY A 38 1.17 -5.13 7.18
N VAL A 39 0.19 -5.41 6.32
CA VAL A 39 -0.14 -6.77 5.88
C VAL A 39 0.38 -7.02 4.48
N THR A 40 1.14 -8.09 4.31
CA THR A 40 1.61 -8.53 3.00
C THR A 40 0.86 -9.77 2.52
N ALA A 41 0.84 -9.93 1.19
CA ALA A 41 0.38 -11.13 0.52
C ALA A 41 1.49 -12.20 0.40
N SER A 42 2.76 -11.87 0.69
CA SER A 42 3.81 -12.88 0.79
C SER A 42 3.57 -13.83 1.97
N GLY A 43 4.00 -15.08 1.82
CA GLY A 43 3.89 -16.09 2.89
C GLY A 43 4.86 -15.86 4.06
N SER A 44 5.85 -14.98 3.88
CA SER A 44 6.91 -14.61 4.82
C SER A 44 6.71 -13.20 5.37
N ILE A 45 7.21 -12.98 6.59
CA ILE A 45 7.42 -11.64 7.15
C ILE A 45 8.59 -11.00 6.40
N THR A 46 8.49 -9.72 6.05
CA THR A 46 9.62 -8.91 5.60
C THR A 46 9.83 -7.72 6.54
N ILE A 47 11.08 -7.31 6.68
CA ILE A 47 11.50 -6.17 7.50
C ILE A 47 12.43 -5.32 6.65
N ASP A 48 12.16 -4.02 6.60
CA ASP A 48 12.91 -3.04 5.83
C ASP A 48 13.17 -1.80 6.73
N THR A 49 14.06 -0.90 6.31
CA THR A 49 14.26 0.40 6.97
C THR A 49 14.32 1.48 5.92
N ILE A 50 13.67 2.62 6.19
CA ILE A 50 13.62 3.78 5.30
C ILE A 50 14.16 5.02 6.05
N ASP A 51 14.19 6.16 5.35
CA ASP A 51 14.62 7.46 5.86
C ASP A 51 14.01 7.80 7.24
N GLY A 52 14.79 8.47 8.09
CA GLY A 52 14.44 8.75 9.50
C GLY A 52 14.50 7.54 10.43
N ASP A 53 15.34 6.52 10.16
CA ASP A 53 15.47 5.27 10.94
C ASP A 53 14.12 4.51 11.12
N VAL A 54 13.16 4.72 10.21
CA VAL A 54 11.81 4.12 10.29
C VAL A 54 11.85 2.65 9.91
N VAL A 55 11.46 1.76 10.83
CA VAL A 55 11.42 0.31 10.57
C VAL A 55 10.07 -0.08 9.98
N MET A 56 10.08 -0.71 8.80
CA MET A 56 8.88 -1.33 8.20
C MET A 56 8.84 -2.81 8.53
N ILE A 57 7.70 -3.32 9.00
CA ILE A 57 7.45 -4.75 9.21
C ILE A 57 6.16 -5.14 8.50
N ARG A 58 6.26 -6.03 7.52
CA ARG A 58 5.13 -6.50 6.72
C ARG A 58 4.83 -7.95 7.07
N VAL A 59 3.63 -8.21 7.59
CA VAL A 59 3.23 -9.50 8.19
C VAL A 59 2.24 -10.25 7.28
N PRO A 60 2.38 -11.57 7.05
CA PRO A 60 1.45 -12.34 6.23
C PRO A 60 0.00 -12.26 6.73
N GLY A 61 -0.89 -11.67 5.93
CA GLY A 61 -2.30 -11.45 6.31
C GLY A 61 -3.11 -12.75 6.36
N ARG A 62 -3.28 -13.35 7.55
CA ARG A 62 -4.05 -14.60 7.74
C ARG A 62 -5.55 -14.34 7.91
N PHE A 63 -6.22 -14.03 6.80
CA PHE A 63 -7.65 -13.68 6.75
C PHE A 63 -8.64 -14.85 6.92
N LEU A 64 -8.48 -15.64 7.98
CA LEU A 64 -9.23 -16.88 8.23
C LEU A 64 -10.74 -16.65 8.35
N LEU A 65 -11.17 -15.62 9.07
CA LEU A 65 -12.59 -15.35 9.33
C LEU A 65 -13.28 -14.77 8.09
N ARG A 66 -12.61 -13.86 7.37
CA ARG A 66 -13.03 -13.36 6.05
C ARG A 66 -13.23 -14.50 5.05
N ASP A 67 -12.30 -15.44 5.01
CA ASP A 67 -12.32 -16.53 4.05
C ASP A 67 -13.36 -17.60 4.41
N GLU A 68 -13.57 -17.90 5.70
CA GLU A 68 -14.70 -18.74 6.14
C GLU A 68 -16.06 -18.07 5.90
N ARG A 69 -16.21 -16.75 6.08
CA ARG A 69 -17.41 -15.99 5.64
C ARG A 69 -17.66 -16.18 4.14
N ASN A 70 -16.61 -16.06 3.33
CA ASN A 70 -16.69 -16.23 1.88
C ASN A 70 -17.07 -17.68 1.50
N ARG A 71 -16.47 -18.69 2.14
CA ARG A 71 -16.81 -20.12 1.99
C ARG A 71 -18.27 -20.40 2.38
N ARG A 72 -18.77 -19.87 3.50
CA ARG A 72 -20.18 -19.99 3.91
C ARG A 72 -21.14 -19.37 2.90
N ARG A 73 -20.79 -18.21 2.34
CA ARG A 73 -21.58 -17.56 1.28
C ARG A 73 -21.60 -18.41 0.00
N GLY A 74 -20.47 -18.99 -0.40
CA GLY A 74 -20.38 -19.95 -1.50
C GLY A 74 -21.25 -21.19 -1.26
N ARG A 75 -21.08 -21.85 -0.11
CA ARG A 75 -21.89 -23.02 0.31
C ARG A 75 -23.39 -22.72 0.34
N ARG A 76 -23.81 -21.51 0.77
CA ARG A 76 -25.22 -21.10 0.72
C ARG A 76 -25.72 -21.00 -0.71
N ARG A 77 -24.96 -20.35 -1.61
CA ARG A 77 -25.31 -20.23 -3.03
C ARG A 77 -25.40 -21.58 -3.75
N SER A 78 -24.68 -22.61 -3.27
CA SER A 78 -24.78 -23.99 -3.78
C SER A 78 -25.85 -24.86 -3.08
N ARG A 79 -26.60 -24.34 -2.09
CA ARG A 79 -27.72 -25.09 -1.49
C ARG A 79 -28.89 -25.16 -2.48
N ARG A 80 -29.14 -26.37 -2.97
CA ARG A 80 -30.42 -26.76 -3.60
C ARG A 80 -31.54 -26.68 -2.55
N ILE A 81 -32.75 -26.42 -3.01
CA ILE A 81 -33.97 -26.30 -2.20
C ILE A 81 -34.61 -27.69 -2.04
N LEU A 82 -34.46 -28.58 -3.04
CA LEU A 82 -34.84 -29.99 -2.97
C LEU A 82 -33.63 -30.87 -2.65
N ALA A 83 -33.79 -31.73 -1.63
CA ALA A 83 -32.72 -32.60 -1.14
C ALA A 83 -32.55 -33.89 -1.98
N GLY A 84 -31.38 -34.52 -1.87
CA GLY A 84 -31.26 -35.98 -2.09
C GLY A 84 -30.92 -36.48 -3.51
N THR A 85 -30.30 -35.68 -4.39
CA THR A 85 -29.80 -36.20 -5.68
C THR A 85 -28.37 -36.74 -5.57
N VAL A 86 -28.22 -38.06 -5.73
CA VAL A 86 -26.92 -38.74 -5.92
C VAL A 86 -26.17 -38.08 -7.09
N PRO A 87 -24.85 -37.85 -7.01
CA PRO A 87 -24.09 -37.25 -8.10
C PRO A 87 -24.26 -38.03 -9.41
N GLY A 88 -24.48 -37.31 -10.52
CA GLY A 88 -24.75 -37.93 -11.83
C GLY A 88 -23.64 -38.88 -12.29
N SER A 89 -22.38 -38.60 -11.92
CA SER A 89 -21.23 -39.49 -12.14
C SER A 89 -21.35 -40.83 -11.42
N VAL A 90 -21.75 -40.83 -10.13
CA VAL A 90 -21.96 -42.05 -9.33
C VAL A 90 -23.14 -42.86 -9.88
N GLN A 91 -24.20 -42.19 -10.32
CA GLN A 91 -25.36 -42.87 -10.92
C GLN A 91 -25.02 -43.44 -12.30
N ALA A 92 -24.24 -42.72 -13.12
CA ALA A 92 -23.72 -43.20 -14.39
C ALA A 92 -22.79 -44.41 -14.22
N ALA A 93 -21.86 -44.37 -13.25
CA ALA A 93 -20.98 -45.50 -12.93
C ALA A 93 -21.78 -46.77 -12.56
N ARG A 94 -22.79 -46.66 -11.68
CA ARG A 94 -23.69 -47.77 -11.33
C ARG A 94 -24.47 -48.31 -12.55
N LEU A 95 -24.90 -47.43 -13.45
CA LEU A 95 -25.64 -47.81 -14.67
C LEU A 95 -24.74 -48.34 -15.79
N SER A 96 -23.43 -48.08 -15.72
CA SER A 96 -22.41 -48.68 -16.56
C SER A 96 -22.07 -50.09 -16.07
N ALA A 97 -21.78 -50.25 -14.77
CA ALA A 97 -21.47 -51.53 -14.15
C ALA A 97 -22.58 -52.58 -14.39
N ARG A 98 -23.85 -52.22 -14.12
CA ARG A 98 -25.01 -53.11 -14.41
C ARG A 98 -25.18 -53.46 -15.89
N GLN A 99 -24.74 -52.60 -16.80
CA GLN A 99 -24.78 -52.88 -18.24
C GLN A 99 -23.64 -53.83 -18.65
N ALA A 100 -22.44 -53.66 -18.10
CA ALA A 100 -21.32 -54.58 -18.29
C ALA A 100 -21.66 -55.98 -17.74
N GLU A 101 -22.28 -56.06 -16.57
CA GLU A 101 -22.78 -57.30 -15.95
C GLU A 101 -23.76 -58.05 -16.87
N LEU A 102 -24.82 -57.40 -17.38
CA LEU A 102 -25.75 -58.02 -18.33
C LEU A 102 -25.10 -58.44 -19.65
N THR A 103 -24.09 -57.69 -20.13
CA THR A 103 -23.31 -58.07 -21.32
C THR A 103 -22.49 -59.32 -21.04
N ALA A 104 -21.84 -59.42 -19.87
CA ALA A 104 -21.07 -60.58 -19.45
C ALA A 104 -21.95 -61.81 -19.15
N GLU A 105 -23.15 -61.64 -18.56
CA GLU A 105 -24.17 -62.70 -18.44
C GLU A 105 -24.58 -63.21 -19.84
N SER A 106 -24.81 -62.31 -20.79
CA SER A 106 -25.22 -62.66 -22.15
C SER A 106 -24.12 -63.38 -22.94
N GLY A 107 -22.87 -62.95 -22.77
CA GLY A 107 -21.69 -63.62 -23.35
C GLY A 107 -21.50 -65.03 -22.79
N ARG A 108 -21.53 -65.19 -21.46
CA ARG A 108 -21.44 -66.50 -20.79
C ARG A 108 -22.56 -67.45 -21.24
N ALA A 109 -23.81 -66.99 -21.29
CA ALA A 109 -24.92 -67.80 -21.76
C ALA A 109 -24.82 -68.19 -23.25
N LYS A 110 -24.23 -67.33 -24.10
CA LYS A 110 -23.97 -67.66 -25.52
C LYS A 110 -22.88 -68.72 -25.65
N ALA A 111 -21.77 -68.59 -24.91
CA ALA A 111 -20.69 -69.58 -24.88
C ALA A 111 -21.19 -70.94 -24.37
N GLN A 112 -21.94 -70.97 -23.26
CA GLN A 112 -22.51 -72.20 -22.70
C GLN A 112 -23.48 -72.89 -23.67
N ARG A 113 -24.24 -72.14 -24.49
CA ARG A 113 -25.08 -72.71 -25.56
C ARG A 113 -24.24 -73.28 -26.71
N MET A 114 -23.13 -72.63 -27.08
CA MET A 114 -22.25 -73.10 -28.16
C MET A 114 -21.53 -74.42 -27.83
N VAL A 115 -21.15 -74.62 -26.56
CA VAL A 115 -20.50 -75.86 -26.07
C VAL A 115 -21.55 -76.91 -25.62
N GLY A 116 -22.80 -76.82 -26.06
CA GLY A 116 -23.88 -77.77 -25.74
C GLY A 116 -24.38 -77.77 -24.28
N SER A 117 -23.62 -77.21 -23.34
CA SER A 117 -23.88 -77.20 -21.88
C SER A 117 -25.16 -76.47 -21.41
N MET A 118 -25.93 -75.86 -22.32
CA MET A 118 -27.18 -75.17 -21.99
C MET A 118 -28.30 -75.44 -23.01
N GLY A 119 -29.35 -76.14 -22.58
CA GLY A 119 -30.51 -76.48 -23.41
C GLY A 119 -31.33 -75.27 -23.89
N THR A 120 -31.99 -75.45 -25.05
CA THR A 120 -32.66 -74.35 -25.79
C THR A 120 -33.70 -73.59 -24.98
N ILE A 121 -34.56 -74.27 -24.22
CA ILE A 121 -35.62 -73.63 -23.41
C ILE A 121 -34.99 -72.70 -22.36
N ARG A 122 -34.00 -73.19 -21.59
CA ARG A 122 -33.30 -72.44 -20.55
C ARG A 122 -32.54 -71.23 -21.09
N PHE A 123 -32.01 -71.32 -22.30
CA PHE A 123 -31.40 -70.18 -22.99
C PHE A 123 -32.42 -69.11 -23.38
N GLN A 124 -33.59 -69.49 -23.92
CA GLN A 124 -34.62 -68.55 -24.36
C GLN A 124 -35.32 -67.85 -23.18
N THR A 125 -35.64 -68.58 -22.11
CA THR A 125 -36.19 -67.97 -20.88
C THR A 125 -35.18 -67.00 -20.25
N GLY A 126 -33.90 -67.39 -20.19
CA GLY A 126 -32.82 -66.49 -19.77
C GLY A 126 -32.66 -65.26 -20.68
N LYS A 127 -32.84 -65.41 -22.00
CA LYS A 127 -32.80 -64.30 -22.97
C LYS A 127 -33.96 -63.32 -22.75
N ALA A 128 -35.17 -63.81 -22.48
CA ALA A 128 -36.32 -62.97 -22.12
C ALA A 128 -36.10 -62.21 -20.82
N ALA A 129 -35.61 -62.89 -19.76
CA ALA A 129 -35.28 -62.26 -18.48
C ALA A 129 -34.21 -61.16 -18.62
N ARG A 130 -33.15 -61.39 -19.41
CA ARG A 130 -32.13 -60.37 -19.70
C ARG A 130 -32.69 -59.20 -20.51
N LYS A 131 -33.60 -59.43 -21.46
CA LYS A 131 -34.30 -58.36 -22.22
C LYS A 131 -35.14 -57.47 -21.30
N LEU A 132 -35.88 -58.06 -20.35
CA LEU A 132 -36.63 -57.32 -19.32
C LEU A 132 -35.71 -56.50 -18.42
N ARG A 133 -34.60 -57.08 -17.92
CA ARG A 133 -33.58 -56.34 -17.14
C ARG A 133 -32.98 -55.17 -17.95
N GLN A 134 -32.72 -55.37 -19.24
CA GLN A 134 -32.22 -54.32 -20.14
C GLN A 134 -33.24 -53.19 -20.36
N GLN A 135 -34.53 -53.51 -20.52
CA GLN A 135 -35.61 -52.51 -20.58
C GLN A 135 -35.71 -51.71 -19.27
N ASN A 136 -35.65 -52.38 -18.12
CA ASN A 136 -35.66 -51.72 -16.81
C ASN A 136 -34.44 -50.80 -16.61
N LEU A 137 -33.24 -51.21 -17.07
CA LEU A 137 -32.05 -50.34 -17.08
C LEU A 137 -32.22 -49.12 -18.00
N ARG A 138 -32.85 -49.26 -19.17
CA ARG A 138 -33.17 -48.12 -20.05
C ARG A 138 -34.12 -47.15 -19.35
N LEU A 139 -35.21 -47.65 -18.74
CA LEU A 139 -36.14 -46.83 -17.94
C LEU A 139 -35.40 -46.11 -16.80
N THR A 140 -34.54 -46.83 -16.06
CA THR A 140 -33.73 -46.27 -14.97
C THR A 140 -32.78 -45.17 -15.47
N ARG A 141 -32.16 -45.34 -16.64
CA ARG A 141 -31.32 -44.30 -17.29
C ARG A 141 -32.15 -43.06 -17.65
N THR A 142 -33.33 -43.22 -18.25
CA THR A 142 -34.22 -42.10 -18.60
C THR A 142 -34.66 -41.32 -17.35
N VAL A 143 -35.09 -42.03 -16.30
CA VAL A 143 -35.49 -41.41 -15.01
C VAL A 143 -34.29 -40.70 -14.34
N ALA A 144 -33.10 -41.30 -14.38
CA ALA A 144 -31.87 -40.67 -13.85
C ALA A 144 -31.50 -39.39 -14.61
N ALA A 145 -31.57 -39.41 -15.95
CA ALA A 145 -31.30 -38.25 -16.79
C ALA A 145 -32.33 -37.13 -16.55
N PHE A 146 -33.61 -37.46 -16.45
CA PHE A 146 -34.68 -36.51 -16.14
C PHE A 146 -34.52 -35.87 -14.76
N ARG A 147 -34.26 -36.67 -13.71
CA ARG A 147 -33.95 -36.17 -12.35
C ARG A 147 -32.70 -35.28 -12.34
N SER A 148 -31.67 -35.63 -13.10
CA SER A 148 -30.45 -34.82 -13.22
C SER A 148 -30.73 -33.48 -13.91
N ARG A 149 -31.58 -33.47 -14.96
CA ARG A 149 -32.00 -32.26 -15.67
C ARG A 149 -32.84 -31.33 -14.78
N LEU A 150 -33.76 -31.90 -13.98
CA LEU A 150 -34.52 -31.14 -12.97
C LEU A 150 -33.58 -30.54 -11.91
N ALA A 151 -32.67 -31.33 -11.33
CA ALA A 151 -31.71 -30.83 -10.33
C ALA A 151 -30.75 -29.76 -10.90
N GLY A 152 -30.43 -29.81 -12.19
CA GLY A 152 -29.64 -28.79 -12.89
C GLY A 152 -30.44 -27.52 -13.26
N TYR A 153 -31.76 -27.63 -13.43
CA TYR A 153 -32.66 -26.48 -13.57
C TYR A 153 -32.87 -25.80 -12.21
N GLU A 154 -33.23 -26.59 -11.20
CA GLU A 154 -33.42 -26.15 -9.81
C GLU A 154 -32.14 -25.55 -9.23
N GLY A 155 -30.96 -26.14 -9.48
CA GLY A 155 -29.68 -25.57 -9.07
C GLY A 155 -29.41 -24.18 -9.65
N ARG A 156 -29.84 -23.92 -10.90
CA ARG A 156 -29.76 -22.58 -11.52
C ARG A 156 -30.77 -21.61 -10.91
N GLN A 157 -32.00 -22.06 -10.64
CA GLN A 157 -33.02 -21.23 -9.98
C GLN A 157 -32.64 -20.89 -8.53
N ALA A 158 -32.18 -21.87 -7.75
CA ALA A 158 -31.69 -21.67 -6.39
C ALA A 158 -30.49 -20.73 -6.33
N ALA A 159 -29.50 -20.88 -7.23
CA ALA A 159 -28.39 -19.95 -7.35
C ALA A 159 -28.86 -18.52 -7.67
N THR A 160 -29.81 -18.36 -8.60
CA THR A 160 -30.42 -17.07 -8.97
C THR A 160 -31.18 -16.45 -7.79
N PHE A 161 -31.95 -17.23 -7.06
CA PHE A 161 -32.63 -16.82 -5.83
C PHE A 161 -31.64 -16.33 -4.78
N TRP A 162 -30.59 -17.11 -4.48
CA TRP A 162 -29.56 -16.71 -3.52
C TRP A 162 -28.78 -15.46 -3.95
N GLN A 163 -28.55 -15.26 -5.25
CA GLN A 163 -27.96 -14.03 -5.78
C GLN A 163 -28.89 -12.81 -5.60
N ARG A 164 -30.19 -12.96 -5.88
CA ARG A 164 -31.19 -11.90 -5.65
C ARG A 164 -31.34 -11.58 -4.16
N TRP A 165 -31.39 -12.60 -3.31
CA TRP A 165 -31.43 -12.45 -1.85
C TRP A 165 -30.17 -11.78 -1.29
N ASP A 166 -28.98 -12.18 -1.74
CA ASP A 166 -27.72 -11.51 -1.41
C ASP A 166 -27.73 -10.03 -1.81
N ARG A 167 -28.24 -9.70 -3.01
CA ARG A 167 -28.35 -8.33 -3.52
C ARG A 167 -29.30 -7.51 -2.64
N TRP A 168 -30.50 -8.03 -2.37
CA TRP A 168 -31.48 -7.39 -1.47
C TRP A 168 -30.92 -7.16 -0.06
N LEU A 169 -30.23 -8.15 0.53
CA LEU A 169 -29.58 -8.00 1.83
C LEU A 169 -28.49 -6.92 1.80
N THR A 170 -27.62 -6.91 0.78
CA THR A 170 -26.46 -6.00 0.72
C THR A 170 -26.83 -4.54 0.47
N GLN A 171 -28.02 -4.25 -0.07
CA GLN A 171 -28.55 -2.89 -0.16
C GLN A 171 -29.12 -2.39 1.19
N ARG A 172 -29.42 -3.25 2.16
CA ARG A 172 -29.96 -2.84 3.47
C ARG A 172 -28.84 -2.43 4.45
N ALA A 173 -28.72 -1.13 4.68
CA ALA A 173 -27.78 -0.52 5.63
C ALA A 173 -28.11 -0.74 7.12
N ARG A 174 -29.34 -1.17 7.47
CA ARG A 174 -29.75 -1.51 8.85
C ARG A 174 -30.69 -2.74 8.86
N PRO A 175 -30.73 -3.54 9.94
CA PRO A 175 -29.76 -3.59 11.03
C PRO A 175 -28.43 -4.23 10.59
N VAL A 176 -27.33 -3.74 11.18
CA VAL A 176 -25.96 -4.12 10.84
C VAL A 176 -25.16 -4.44 12.11
N SER A 177 -24.45 -5.57 12.07
CA SER A 177 -23.44 -5.97 13.05
C SER A 177 -22.12 -6.14 12.30
N TRP A 178 -21.17 -5.23 12.55
CA TRP A 178 -19.92 -5.21 11.81
C TRP A 178 -19.13 -6.51 12.00
N ARG A 179 -19.09 -7.04 13.23
CA ARG A 179 -18.46 -8.33 13.59
C ARG A 179 -18.90 -9.52 12.73
N ARG A 180 -20.11 -9.49 12.14
CA ARG A 180 -20.63 -10.53 11.24
C ARG A 180 -20.43 -10.22 9.74
N ILE A 181 -20.29 -8.94 9.39
CA ILE A 181 -20.24 -8.46 8.00
C ILE A 181 -18.80 -8.27 7.55
N ILE A 182 -17.95 -7.71 8.41
CA ILE A 182 -16.51 -7.46 8.23
C ILE A 182 -15.67 -8.18 9.30
N PRO A 183 -15.71 -9.53 9.39
CA PRO A 183 -14.85 -10.26 10.30
C PRO A 183 -13.34 -10.05 10.04
N GLU A 184 -12.95 -9.56 8.86
CA GLU A 184 -11.59 -9.10 8.54
C GLU A 184 -11.03 -8.08 9.55
N ALA A 185 -11.88 -7.27 10.21
CA ALA A 185 -11.46 -6.38 11.31
C ALA A 185 -10.95 -7.13 12.56
N TYR A 186 -11.23 -8.43 12.68
CA TYR A 186 -10.63 -9.33 13.67
C TYR A 186 -9.49 -10.18 13.10
N ASP A 187 -9.42 -10.41 11.78
CA ASP A 187 -8.25 -11.03 11.16
C ASP A 187 -7.01 -10.10 11.32
N TYR A 188 -7.18 -8.77 11.23
CA TYR A 188 -6.12 -7.81 11.58
C TYR A 188 -5.70 -7.87 13.06
N GLU A 189 -6.65 -8.06 13.99
CA GLU A 189 -6.32 -8.27 15.41
C GLU A 189 -5.44 -9.51 15.59
N ALA A 190 -5.85 -10.64 15.00
CA ALA A 190 -5.12 -11.90 15.08
C ALA A 190 -3.72 -11.82 14.43
N THR A 191 -3.53 -10.91 13.47
CA THR A 191 -2.25 -10.68 12.79
C THR A 191 -1.31 -9.79 13.63
N PHE A 192 -1.82 -8.68 14.18
CA PHE A 192 -0.96 -7.67 14.83
C PHE A 192 -0.86 -7.77 16.36
N ALA A 193 -1.84 -8.36 17.07
CA ALA A 193 -1.92 -8.26 18.53
C ALA A 193 -0.66 -8.71 19.27
N GLN A 194 -0.13 -9.90 18.94
CA GLN A 194 1.09 -10.42 19.57
C GLN A 194 2.35 -9.60 19.25
N LEU A 195 2.40 -8.98 18.06
CA LEU A 195 3.52 -8.14 17.66
C LEU A 195 3.47 -6.79 18.40
N LEU A 196 2.28 -6.18 18.52
CA LEU A 196 2.08 -4.96 19.31
C LEU A 196 2.44 -5.14 20.79
N ASP A 197 2.02 -6.25 21.39
CA ASP A 197 2.32 -6.56 22.78
C ASP A 197 3.84 -6.73 23.02
N ARG A 198 4.59 -7.22 22.01
CA ARG A 198 6.06 -7.34 22.04
C ARG A 198 6.79 -6.03 21.75
N LEU A 199 6.30 -5.24 20.80
CA LEU A 199 6.91 -3.95 20.41
C LEU A 199 6.78 -2.89 21.51
N ARG A 200 5.83 -3.06 22.45
CA ARG A 200 5.57 -2.16 23.58
C ARG A 200 5.55 -0.68 23.13
N PRO A 201 4.65 -0.29 22.20
CA PRO A 201 4.51 1.09 21.76
C PRO A 201 4.07 2.01 22.89
N ASP A 202 4.44 3.28 22.79
CA ASP A 202 3.93 4.37 23.62
C ASP A 202 2.83 5.16 22.88
N VAL A 203 2.86 5.16 21.53
CA VAL A 203 1.78 5.62 20.66
C VAL A 203 1.44 4.59 19.59
N LEU A 204 0.15 4.41 19.32
CA LEU A 204 -0.41 3.63 18.22
C LEU A 204 -1.12 4.56 17.23
N HIS A 205 -0.63 4.66 15.99
CA HIS A 205 -1.26 5.43 14.93
C HIS A 205 -2.04 4.50 14.00
N ALA A 206 -3.36 4.48 14.09
CA ALA A 206 -4.20 3.65 13.22
C ALA A 206 -4.60 4.41 11.95
N HIS A 207 -4.03 4.04 10.80
CA HIS A 207 -4.50 4.56 9.52
C HIS A 207 -5.75 3.81 9.05
N ASP A 208 -6.80 4.58 8.80
CA ASP A 208 -8.08 4.14 8.27
C ASP A 208 -8.90 3.19 9.17
N MET A 209 -10.21 3.13 8.89
CA MET A 209 -11.27 2.41 9.60
C MET A 209 -10.99 0.92 9.85
N HIS A 210 -10.02 0.34 9.15
CA HIS A 210 -9.67 -1.07 9.18
C HIS A 210 -8.98 -1.48 10.49
N VAL A 211 -8.07 -0.66 11.01
CA VAL A 211 -7.17 -1.00 12.13
C VAL A 211 -7.37 -0.16 13.39
N ILE A 212 -8.25 0.84 13.38
CA ILE A 212 -8.63 1.63 14.58
C ILE A 212 -9.02 0.74 15.78
N GLY A 213 -9.77 -0.34 15.52
CA GLY A 213 -10.15 -1.29 16.56
C GLY A 213 -8.98 -2.09 17.12
N VAL A 214 -7.92 -2.31 16.33
CA VAL A 214 -6.70 -3.01 16.76
C VAL A 214 -5.88 -2.13 17.69
N ALA A 215 -5.67 -0.86 17.32
CA ALA A 215 -4.95 0.10 18.15
C ALA A 215 -5.61 0.28 19.52
N VAL A 216 -6.93 0.54 19.56
CA VAL A 216 -7.67 0.72 20.83
C VAL A 216 -7.64 -0.54 21.70
N ARG A 217 -7.70 -1.74 21.11
CA ARG A 217 -7.62 -3.00 21.89
C ARG A 217 -6.20 -3.28 22.40
N ALA A 218 -5.16 -2.95 21.61
CA ALA A 218 -3.77 -3.06 22.05
C ALA A 218 -3.45 -2.08 23.19
N ALA A 219 -3.87 -0.83 23.09
CA ALA A 219 -3.77 0.13 24.19
C ALA A 219 -4.51 -0.36 25.45
N GLY A 220 -5.70 -0.95 25.30
CA GLY A 220 -6.42 -1.59 26.41
C GLY A 220 -5.68 -2.77 27.05
N ARG A 221 -4.99 -3.62 26.27
CA ARG A 221 -4.14 -4.69 26.81
C ARG A 221 -2.91 -4.12 27.54
N ALA A 222 -2.29 -3.09 26.99
CA ALA A 222 -1.16 -2.42 27.62
C ALA A 222 -1.55 -1.76 28.96
N ALA A 223 -2.74 -1.16 29.04
CA ALA A 223 -3.27 -0.58 30.28
C ALA A 223 -3.46 -1.63 31.40
N LEU A 224 -3.88 -2.86 31.07
CA LEU A 224 -3.92 -3.99 32.03
C LEU A 224 -2.53 -4.39 32.55
N GLN A 225 -1.46 -4.02 31.85
CA GLN A 225 -0.06 -4.22 32.23
C GLN A 225 0.56 -2.96 32.86
N GLY A 226 -0.26 -1.98 33.25
CA GLY A 226 0.20 -0.72 33.85
C GLY A 226 0.85 0.27 32.86
N ARG A 227 0.75 0.03 31.55
CA ARG A 227 1.29 0.92 30.51
C ARG A 227 0.19 1.81 29.93
N ALA A 228 0.33 3.13 30.07
CA ALA A 228 -0.44 4.08 29.28
C ALA A 228 0.11 4.10 27.84
N VAL A 229 -0.75 3.82 26.86
CA VAL A 229 -0.41 3.88 25.43
C VAL A 229 -1.43 4.77 24.74
N LYS A 230 -0.94 5.77 24.01
CA LYS A 230 -1.77 6.73 23.28
C LYS A 230 -2.25 6.16 21.96
N VAL A 231 -3.42 6.58 21.49
CA VAL A 231 -3.95 6.19 20.18
C VAL A 231 -4.27 7.41 19.34
N VAL A 232 -3.71 7.45 18.13
CA VAL A 232 -4.05 8.38 17.04
C VAL A 232 -4.88 7.60 16.01
N TYR A 233 -5.96 8.19 15.52
CA TYR A 233 -6.73 7.65 14.39
C TYR A 233 -6.64 8.60 13.19
N ASP A 234 -6.18 8.09 12.05
CA ASP A 234 -6.08 8.85 10.80
C ASP A 234 -7.18 8.43 9.82
N ALA A 235 -8.16 9.30 9.64
CA ALA A 235 -9.35 9.07 8.81
C ALA A 235 -9.12 9.58 7.38
N HIS A 236 -8.80 8.66 6.46
CA HIS A 236 -8.49 8.97 5.07
C HIS A 236 -9.71 9.35 4.21
N GLU A 237 -10.89 8.85 4.55
CA GLU A 237 -12.15 9.10 3.83
C GLU A 237 -13.31 9.27 4.82
N TYR A 238 -14.38 9.97 4.42
CA TYR A 238 -15.62 9.97 5.20
C TYR A 238 -16.36 8.63 5.00
N VAL A 239 -16.06 7.66 5.87
CA VAL A 239 -16.52 6.26 5.79
C VAL A 239 -18.02 6.11 5.46
N PRO A 240 -18.97 6.83 6.10
CA PRO A 240 -20.39 6.71 5.79
C PRO A 240 -20.78 7.19 4.38
N GLY A 241 -19.95 8.03 3.76
CA GLY A 241 -20.15 8.63 2.44
C GLY A 241 -19.41 7.93 1.30
N LEU A 242 -18.74 6.80 1.58
CA LEU A 242 -17.97 6.05 0.58
C LEU A 242 -18.80 5.68 -0.66
N SER A 243 -18.16 5.75 -1.82
CA SER A 243 -18.77 5.46 -3.11
C SER A 243 -19.37 4.04 -3.19
N VAL A 244 -20.63 3.95 -3.61
CA VAL A 244 -21.39 2.68 -3.64
C VAL A 244 -21.30 2.02 -5.02
N TYR A 245 -20.24 1.24 -5.26
CA TYR A 245 -20.14 0.35 -6.42
C TYR A 245 -19.40 -0.95 -6.05
N PRO A 246 -19.67 -2.10 -6.72
CA PRO A 246 -19.06 -3.39 -6.38
C PRO A 246 -17.52 -3.33 -6.32
N PRO A 247 -16.88 -3.92 -5.29
CA PRO A 247 -17.44 -4.77 -4.24
C PRO A 247 -18.07 -4.02 -3.05
N ARG A 248 -17.97 -2.68 -2.99
CA ARG A 248 -18.55 -1.88 -1.91
C ARG A 248 -20.08 -1.90 -2.00
N THR A 249 -20.76 -2.04 -0.87
CA THR A 249 -22.22 -2.09 -0.78
C THR A 249 -22.70 -1.28 0.42
N PRO A 250 -23.94 -0.74 0.45
CA PRO A 250 -24.41 0.06 1.58
C PRO A 250 -24.32 -0.68 2.92
N ARG A 251 -24.55 -2.01 2.92
CA ARG A 251 -24.39 -2.85 4.11
C ARG A 251 -22.93 -3.00 4.58
N LEU A 252 -21.96 -3.00 3.66
CA LEU A 252 -20.53 -3.05 3.99
C LEU A 252 -20.06 -1.70 4.55
N ILE A 253 -20.45 -0.61 3.89
CA ILE A 253 -20.15 0.76 4.32
C ILE A 253 -20.74 1.04 5.71
N ALA A 254 -22.01 0.67 5.93
CA ALA A 254 -22.64 0.77 7.25
C ALA A 254 -22.00 -0.13 8.31
N ALA A 255 -21.26 -1.18 7.92
CA ALA A 255 -20.50 -2.00 8.85
C ALA A 255 -19.19 -1.32 9.26
N TRP A 256 -18.42 -0.79 8.30
CA TRP A 256 -17.22 0.01 8.61
C TRP A 256 -17.55 1.28 9.41
N ALA A 257 -18.59 2.03 9.03
CA ALA A 257 -19.07 3.20 9.78
C ALA A 257 -19.61 2.86 11.19
N LYS A 258 -19.92 1.58 11.47
CA LYS A 258 -20.24 1.11 12.83
C LYS A 258 -18.99 0.67 13.59
N HIS A 259 -17.98 0.14 12.91
CA HIS A 259 -16.67 -0.18 13.48
C HIS A 259 -15.95 1.10 13.91
N GLU A 260 -15.76 2.06 13.00
CA GLU A 260 -15.27 3.42 13.25
C GLU A 260 -15.95 4.04 14.47
N ARG A 261 -17.29 4.14 14.46
CA ARG A 261 -18.09 4.70 15.57
C ARG A 261 -17.85 4.00 16.91
N GLU A 262 -17.53 2.71 16.94
CA GLU A 262 -17.28 1.97 18.18
C GLU A 262 -15.92 2.28 18.82
N TYR A 263 -14.99 2.87 18.06
CA TYR A 263 -13.60 3.09 18.48
C TYR A 263 -13.13 4.55 18.43
N ILE A 264 -13.67 5.40 17.55
CA ILE A 264 -13.22 6.79 17.38
C ILE A 264 -13.41 7.70 18.60
N GLN A 265 -14.32 7.36 19.54
CA GLN A 265 -14.44 8.07 20.83
C GLN A 265 -13.49 7.53 21.92
N LYS A 266 -12.60 6.59 21.58
CA LYS A 266 -11.67 5.91 22.51
C LYS A 266 -10.21 6.10 22.11
N VAL A 267 -9.95 7.00 21.16
CA VAL A 267 -8.60 7.39 20.75
C VAL A 267 -8.31 8.75 21.38
N ASP A 268 -7.04 9.02 21.67
CA ASP A 268 -6.64 10.31 22.20
C ASP A 268 -6.79 11.41 21.14
N ARG A 269 -6.43 11.11 19.87
CA ARG A 269 -6.36 12.12 18.81
C ARG A 269 -6.88 11.58 17.47
N VAL A 270 -7.46 12.48 16.66
CA VAL A 270 -7.93 12.17 15.31
C VAL A 270 -7.24 13.10 14.31
N VAL A 271 -6.74 12.51 13.22
CA VAL A 271 -6.18 13.16 12.03
C VAL A 271 -7.11 12.89 10.85
N THR A 272 -7.18 13.80 9.88
CA THR A 272 -7.88 13.56 8.60
C THR A 272 -7.34 14.45 7.48
N VAL A 273 -7.86 14.29 6.27
CA VAL A 273 -7.31 14.85 5.02
C VAL A 273 -7.99 16.14 4.54
N SER A 274 -9.07 16.59 5.17
CA SER A 274 -9.71 17.87 4.81
C SER A 274 -10.48 18.51 5.98
N PRO A 275 -10.68 19.86 5.97
CA PRO A 275 -11.52 20.54 6.96
C PRO A 275 -12.97 20.04 6.97
N ALA A 276 -13.54 19.76 5.80
CA ALA A 276 -14.92 19.28 5.67
C ALA A 276 -15.12 17.90 6.34
N ILE A 277 -14.16 16.98 6.20
CA ILE A 277 -14.18 15.70 6.92
C ILE A 277 -13.95 15.93 8.42
N ALA A 278 -13.03 16.83 8.81
CA ALA A 278 -12.73 17.13 10.21
C ALA A 278 -13.98 17.61 10.98
N HIS A 279 -14.67 18.63 10.47
CA HIS A 279 -15.92 19.14 11.06
C HIS A 279 -17.03 18.08 11.05
N THR A 280 -17.16 17.30 9.97
CA THR A 280 -18.15 16.22 9.88
C THR A 280 -17.90 15.13 10.91
N LEU A 281 -16.65 14.70 11.11
CA LEU A 281 -16.28 13.71 12.13
C LEU A 281 -16.52 14.26 13.54
N GLN A 282 -16.10 15.50 13.82
CA GLN A 282 -16.31 16.16 15.10
C GLN A 282 -17.79 16.20 15.49
N ALA A 283 -18.65 16.73 14.61
CA ALA A 283 -20.09 16.84 14.87
C ALA A 283 -20.77 15.47 14.98
N ARG A 284 -20.43 14.52 14.09
CA ARG A 284 -21.04 13.19 14.03
C ARG A 284 -20.69 12.30 15.22
N HIS A 285 -19.45 12.39 15.70
CA HIS A 285 -18.93 11.55 16.77
C HIS A 285 -18.79 12.29 18.10
N ARG A 286 -19.19 13.56 18.16
CA ARG A 286 -19.09 14.42 19.35
C ARG A 286 -17.68 14.39 19.95
N LEU A 287 -16.69 14.60 19.08
CA LEU A 287 -15.30 14.70 19.51
C LEU A 287 -15.13 16.00 20.32
N ASP A 288 -14.31 15.92 21.35
CA ASP A 288 -13.95 17.03 22.26
C ASP A 288 -13.27 18.20 21.52
N ARG A 289 -12.59 17.89 20.43
CA ARG A 289 -11.84 18.82 19.57
C ARG A 289 -12.04 18.52 18.08
N THR A 290 -11.73 19.49 17.23
CA THR A 290 -11.67 19.27 15.78
C THR A 290 -10.47 18.37 15.45
N PRO A 291 -10.63 17.35 14.58
CA PRO A 291 -9.51 16.57 14.06
C PRO A 291 -8.43 17.44 13.42
N THR A 292 -7.16 17.08 13.59
CA THR A 292 -6.03 17.74 12.93
C THR A 292 -6.06 17.43 11.43
N VAL A 293 -5.99 18.46 10.58
CA VAL A 293 -5.95 18.29 9.13
C VAL A 293 -4.49 18.16 8.68
N VAL A 294 -4.16 17.05 8.04
CA VAL A 294 -2.86 16.78 7.39
C VAL A 294 -3.17 16.34 5.97
N ILE A 295 -2.87 17.16 4.98
CA ILE A 295 -3.15 16.89 3.57
C ILE A 295 -2.09 15.94 3.00
N ASN A 296 -2.51 14.94 2.20
CA ASN A 296 -1.56 14.11 1.45
C ASN A 296 -1.14 14.82 0.15
N SER A 297 -0.09 15.64 0.25
CA SER A 297 0.45 16.47 -0.83
C SER A 297 1.89 16.08 -1.20
N PRO A 298 2.37 16.25 -2.44
CA PRO A 298 3.78 16.06 -2.79
C PRO A 298 4.75 16.93 -1.95
N PRO A 299 6.02 16.50 -1.80
CA PRO A 299 7.09 17.40 -1.38
C PRO A 299 7.32 18.49 -2.43
N ALA A 300 7.87 19.64 -2.01
CA ALA A 300 8.33 20.66 -2.94
C ALA A 300 9.65 20.21 -3.58
N VAL A 301 9.58 19.72 -4.82
CA VAL A 301 10.74 19.22 -5.58
C VAL A 301 10.83 19.96 -6.91
N GLU A 302 12.04 20.35 -7.29
CA GLU A 302 12.32 20.98 -8.59
C GLU A 302 12.27 19.95 -9.74
N PRO A 303 11.99 20.38 -10.99
CA PRO A 303 11.94 19.48 -12.15
C PRO A 303 13.28 18.76 -12.39
N ILE A 304 13.22 17.47 -12.73
CA ILE A 304 14.40 16.62 -12.97
C ILE A 304 14.79 16.73 -14.44
N ALA A 305 15.90 17.41 -14.74
CA ALA A 305 16.25 17.82 -16.12
C ALA A 305 16.19 16.69 -17.17
N ASP A 306 16.67 15.49 -16.84
CA ASP A 306 16.88 14.39 -17.79
C ASP A 306 15.81 13.27 -17.74
N MET A 307 14.70 13.46 -17.01
CA MET A 307 13.62 12.48 -16.93
C MET A 307 12.54 12.75 -18.00
N PRO A 308 12.09 11.75 -18.78
CA PRO A 308 11.01 11.92 -19.76
C PRO A 308 9.69 12.37 -19.11
N ASP A 309 8.94 13.23 -19.79
CA ASP A 309 7.61 13.64 -19.36
C ASP A 309 6.47 13.11 -20.24
N ILE A 310 5.23 13.47 -19.89
CA ILE A 310 4.03 12.89 -20.50
C ILE A 310 3.87 13.23 -21.99
N ARG A 311 4.50 14.31 -22.49
CA ARG A 311 4.50 14.57 -23.94
C ARG A 311 5.49 13.68 -24.67
N ASP A 312 6.66 13.45 -24.10
CA ASP A 312 7.68 12.53 -24.64
C ASP A 312 7.10 11.11 -24.74
N ALA A 313 6.46 10.63 -23.66
CA ALA A 313 5.83 9.31 -23.59
C ALA A 313 4.64 9.12 -24.54
N LEU A 314 4.15 10.19 -25.15
CA LEU A 314 3.05 10.19 -26.13
C LEU A 314 3.49 10.62 -27.54
N GLU A 315 4.77 10.95 -27.73
CA GLU A 315 5.33 11.51 -28.97
C GLU A 315 4.54 12.75 -29.49
N LEU A 316 3.95 13.53 -28.56
CA LEU A 316 3.08 14.66 -28.91
C LEU A 316 3.86 15.96 -29.12
N LYS A 317 3.60 16.60 -30.26
CA LYS A 317 4.16 17.93 -30.58
C LYS A 317 3.73 18.97 -29.53
N PRO A 318 4.58 19.95 -29.18
CA PRO A 318 4.26 20.96 -28.16
C PRO A 318 2.96 21.74 -28.40
N ALA A 319 2.59 21.98 -29.67
CA ALA A 319 1.40 22.74 -30.04
C ALA A 319 0.07 21.96 -29.96
N VAL A 320 0.08 20.67 -29.61
CA VAL A 320 -1.16 19.87 -29.46
C VAL A 320 -1.71 20.05 -28.05
N PRO A 321 -2.93 20.58 -27.85
CA PRO A 321 -3.47 20.74 -26.50
C PRO A 321 -3.69 19.40 -25.81
N LEU A 322 -3.22 19.27 -24.57
CA LEU A 322 -3.20 18.02 -23.80
C LEU A 322 -3.80 18.24 -22.41
N MET A 323 -4.98 17.67 -22.17
CA MET A 323 -5.55 17.53 -20.83
C MET A 323 -5.20 16.17 -20.23
N VAL A 324 -5.01 16.10 -18.90
CA VAL A 324 -4.55 14.88 -18.23
C VAL A 324 -5.41 14.49 -17.03
N TYR A 325 -5.68 13.19 -16.91
CA TYR A 325 -6.15 12.55 -15.67
C TYR A 325 -5.08 11.56 -15.18
N SER A 326 -4.59 11.73 -13.95
CA SER A 326 -3.64 10.78 -13.35
C SER A 326 -4.21 10.07 -12.13
N GLY A 327 -4.40 8.75 -12.16
CA GLY A 327 -4.72 7.96 -10.97
C GLY A 327 -5.62 6.75 -11.19
N GLY A 328 -6.23 6.25 -10.11
CA GLY A 328 -7.03 5.02 -10.13
C GLY A 328 -8.23 5.07 -11.07
N ILE A 329 -8.48 4.00 -11.82
CA ILE A 329 -9.59 3.91 -12.78
C ILE A 329 -10.78 3.16 -12.16
N THR A 330 -11.82 3.90 -11.76
CA THR A 330 -13.09 3.35 -11.28
C THR A 330 -14.25 4.23 -11.74
N HIS A 331 -15.47 3.68 -11.79
CA HIS A 331 -16.68 4.40 -12.19
C HIS A 331 -16.84 5.75 -11.47
N ALA A 332 -16.59 5.78 -10.16
CA ALA A 332 -16.75 6.97 -9.32
C ALA A 332 -15.71 8.08 -9.59
N ARG A 333 -14.64 7.79 -10.33
CA ARG A 333 -13.63 8.77 -10.74
C ARG A 333 -13.99 9.53 -12.01
N GLY A 334 -15.09 9.14 -12.70
CA GLY A 334 -15.73 9.88 -13.79
C GLY A 334 -14.90 10.14 -15.04
N VAL A 335 -13.86 9.34 -15.30
CA VAL A 335 -13.03 9.43 -16.52
C VAL A 335 -13.89 9.31 -17.80
N GLN A 336 -15.05 8.64 -17.73
CA GLN A 336 -16.04 8.62 -18.82
C GLN A 336 -16.51 10.02 -19.26
N THR A 337 -16.65 10.98 -18.34
CA THR A 337 -17.06 12.36 -18.65
C THR A 337 -15.93 13.12 -19.33
N ALA A 338 -14.67 12.89 -18.92
CA ALA A 338 -13.50 13.44 -19.62
C ALA A 338 -13.39 12.90 -21.06
N ILE A 339 -13.59 11.60 -21.28
CA ILE A 339 -13.60 11.02 -22.64
C ILE A 339 -14.76 11.59 -23.47
N ALA A 340 -15.96 11.74 -22.90
CA ALA A 340 -17.10 12.32 -23.61
C ALA A 340 -16.88 13.79 -23.99
N SER A 341 -16.18 14.58 -23.17
CA SER A 341 -15.89 16.00 -23.46
C SER A 341 -15.08 16.21 -24.75
N LEU A 342 -14.31 15.21 -25.19
CA LEU A 342 -13.55 15.27 -26.45
C LEU A 342 -14.42 15.41 -27.70
N GLN A 343 -15.72 15.11 -27.63
CA GLN A 343 -16.66 15.36 -28.73
C GLN A 343 -16.89 16.87 -28.96
N HIS A 344 -16.63 17.70 -27.95
CA HIS A 344 -16.77 19.16 -27.98
C HIS A 344 -15.42 19.89 -28.06
N LEU A 345 -14.30 19.15 -28.00
CA LEU A 345 -12.94 19.67 -28.00
C LEU A 345 -12.15 19.15 -29.23
N PRO A 346 -12.34 19.73 -30.43
CA PRO A 346 -11.57 19.33 -31.62
C PRO A 346 -10.08 19.64 -31.42
N GLY A 347 -9.20 18.72 -31.85
CA GLY A 347 -7.74 18.87 -31.75
C GLY A 347 -7.14 18.67 -30.35
N VAL A 348 -7.94 18.65 -29.28
CA VAL A 348 -7.47 18.37 -27.91
C VAL A 348 -7.28 16.87 -27.70
N HIS A 349 -6.20 16.49 -27.01
CA HIS A 349 -5.86 15.12 -26.61
C HIS A 349 -6.08 14.93 -25.11
N LEU A 350 -6.46 13.71 -24.69
CA LEU A 350 -6.61 13.30 -23.30
C LEU A 350 -5.58 12.22 -22.95
N ALA A 351 -4.70 12.50 -21.98
CA ALA A 351 -3.89 11.48 -21.33
C ALA A 351 -4.60 10.92 -20.08
N VAL A 352 -4.61 9.60 -19.93
CA VAL A 352 -5.18 8.86 -18.80
C VAL A 352 -4.09 7.97 -18.20
N VAL A 353 -3.39 8.47 -17.18
CA VAL A 353 -2.38 7.70 -16.44
C VAL A 353 -3.12 6.77 -15.46
N CYS A 354 -3.08 5.48 -15.76
CA CYS A 354 -3.96 4.46 -15.18
C CYS A 354 -3.29 3.74 -14.00
N VAL A 355 -3.62 4.13 -12.76
CA VAL A 355 -3.12 3.42 -11.57
C VAL A 355 -4.01 2.19 -11.27
N PRO A 356 -3.46 0.99 -10.99
CA PRO A 356 -2.04 0.62 -11.02
C PRO A 356 -1.52 0.13 -12.38
N THR A 357 -2.38 -0.04 -13.40
CA THR A 357 -1.96 -0.35 -14.78
C THR A 357 -3.08 -0.08 -15.78
N VAL A 358 -2.74 0.11 -17.06
CA VAL A 358 -3.67 0.11 -18.20
C VAL A 358 -4.33 -1.25 -18.43
N LYS A 359 -3.72 -2.35 -17.97
CA LYS A 359 -4.18 -3.73 -18.23
C LYS A 359 -5.30 -4.16 -17.28
N MET A 360 -6.42 -3.43 -17.31
CA MET A 360 -7.58 -3.71 -16.48
C MET A 360 -8.92 -3.49 -17.17
N ARG A 361 -9.92 -4.28 -16.77
CA ARG A 361 -11.27 -4.22 -17.32
C ARG A 361 -11.91 -2.81 -17.33
N PRO A 362 -11.80 -1.96 -16.29
CA PRO A 362 -12.31 -0.59 -16.36
C PRO A 362 -11.67 0.25 -17.47
N VAL A 363 -10.38 0.03 -17.78
CA VAL A 363 -9.69 0.69 -18.91
C VAL A 363 -10.19 0.13 -20.24
N ASP A 364 -10.43 -1.18 -20.35
CA ASP A 364 -11.06 -1.77 -21.55
C ASP A 364 -12.47 -1.19 -21.81
N GLU A 365 -13.24 -0.94 -20.74
CA GLU A 365 -14.56 -0.31 -20.81
C GLU A 365 -14.45 1.15 -21.29
N LEU A 366 -13.45 1.91 -20.84
CA LEU A 366 -13.15 3.26 -21.33
C LEU A 366 -12.63 3.30 -22.78
N ARG A 367 -11.79 2.33 -23.20
CA ARG A 367 -11.35 2.21 -24.61
C ARG A 367 -12.52 1.97 -25.55
N ARG A 368 -13.49 1.13 -25.16
CA ARG A 368 -14.72 0.93 -25.94
C ARG A 368 -15.56 2.20 -26.01
N LEU A 369 -15.64 2.96 -24.92
CA LEU A 369 -16.32 4.26 -24.90
C LEU A 369 -15.67 5.23 -25.90
N SER A 370 -14.34 5.41 -25.86
CA SER A 370 -13.64 6.31 -26.78
C SER A 370 -13.79 5.90 -28.25
N THR A 371 -13.81 4.59 -28.55
CA THR A 371 -14.17 4.11 -29.91
C THR A 371 -15.61 4.45 -30.26
N SER A 372 -16.59 4.19 -29.38
CA SER A 372 -18.00 4.43 -29.66
C SER A 372 -18.38 5.90 -29.86
N LEU A 373 -17.58 6.81 -29.30
CA LEU A 373 -17.75 8.26 -29.44
C LEU A 373 -16.92 8.86 -30.58
N ASN A 374 -16.16 8.04 -31.33
CA ASN A 374 -15.23 8.45 -32.39
C ASN A 374 -14.15 9.45 -31.92
N VAL A 375 -13.56 9.21 -30.75
CA VAL A 375 -12.47 10.02 -30.16
C VAL A 375 -11.24 9.19 -29.76
N GLY A 376 -11.21 7.90 -30.14
CA GLY A 376 -10.20 6.93 -29.70
C GLY A 376 -8.77 7.21 -30.19
N ASP A 377 -8.62 8.02 -31.24
CA ASP A 377 -7.36 8.55 -31.77
C ASP A 377 -6.73 9.61 -30.84
N ARG A 378 -7.54 10.24 -29.96
CA ARG A 378 -7.13 11.33 -29.07
C ARG A 378 -7.15 10.94 -27.57
N VAL A 379 -7.44 9.69 -27.24
CA VAL A 379 -7.41 9.17 -25.86
C VAL A 379 -6.24 8.22 -25.66
N HIS A 380 -5.28 8.65 -24.83
CA HIS A 380 -4.04 7.93 -24.57
C HIS A 380 -4.07 7.33 -23.17
N PHE A 381 -3.97 6.00 -23.06
CA PHE A 381 -3.96 5.30 -21.78
C PHE A 381 -2.53 4.86 -21.45
N LEU A 382 -1.98 5.40 -20.37
CA LEU A 382 -0.59 5.23 -19.93
C LEU A 382 -0.51 4.40 -18.65
N ASP A 383 0.52 3.57 -18.51
CA ASP A 383 0.86 2.94 -17.22
C ASP A 383 1.43 4.01 -16.26
N PRO A 384 1.39 3.80 -14.93
CA PRO A 384 1.78 4.82 -13.96
C PRO A 384 3.30 4.87 -13.76
N VAL A 385 3.80 6.08 -13.45
CA VAL A 385 5.19 6.33 -13.01
C VAL A 385 5.31 6.19 -11.48
N PRO A 386 6.53 6.04 -10.93
CA PRO A 386 6.76 6.07 -9.48
C PRO A 386 6.20 7.33 -8.81
N PRO A 387 5.73 7.29 -7.54
CA PRO A 387 5.02 8.41 -6.93
C PRO A 387 5.79 9.73 -6.84
N ASN A 388 7.12 9.68 -6.73
CA ASN A 388 7.98 10.87 -6.68
C ASN A 388 8.13 11.55 -8.05
N ASP A 389 7.89 10.79 -9.13
CA ASP A 389 8.11 11.24 -10.51
C ASP A 389 6.82 11.85 -11.10
N VAL A 390 5.67 11.70 -10.43
CA VAL A 390 4.34 12.10 -10.93
C VAL A 390 4.26 13.59 -11.25
N THR A 391 4.75 14.47 -10.37
CA THR A 391 4.68 15.93 -10.58
C THR A 391 5.53 16.36 -11.78
N HIS A 392 6.74 15.80 -11.90
CA HIS A 392 7.61 16.02 -13.05
C HIS A 392 6.99 15.47 -14.35
N TYR A 393 6.53 14.23 -14.34
CA TYR A 393 5.96 13.56 -15.51
C TYR A 393 4.76 14.32 -16.07
N LEU A 394 3.91 14.91 -15.22
CA LEU A 394 2.72 15.64 -15.64
C LEU A 394 3.00 17.07 -16.16
N ARG A 395 4.19 17.63 -15.93
CA ARG A 395 4.50 19.08 -16.05
C ARG A 395 4.17 19.72 -17.41
N THR A 396 4.22 18.94 -18.50
CA THR A 396 4.03 19.44 -19.87
C THR A 396 2.59 19.35 -20.37
N ALA A 397 1.66 18.81 -19.58
CA ALA A 397 0.24 18.93 -19.89
C ALA A 397 -0.23 20.41 -19.81
N ASP A 398 -1.42 20.66 -20.33
CA ASP A 398 -2.03 22.00 -20.33
C ASP A 398 -3.08 22.16 -19.23
N VAL A 399 -3.81 21.08 -18.90
CA VAL A 399 -4.91 21.10 -17.90
C VAL A 399 -4.99 19.78 -17.14
N GLY A 400 -5.02 19.83 -15.81
CA GLY A 400 -5.25 18.67 -14.93
C GLY A 400 -6.73 18.46 -14.61
N LEU A 401 -7.25 17.25 -14.85
CA LEU A 401 -8.67 16.92 -14.68
C LEU A 401 -8.99 16.16 -13.38
N ILE A 402 -10.08 16.56 -12.72
CA ILE A 402 -10.66 15.91 -11.52
C ILE A 402 -12.18 15.68 -11.73
N PRO A 403 -12.58 14.78 -12.66
CA PRO A 403 -13.98 14.63 -13.06
C PRO A 403 -14.76 13.68 -12.12
N LEU A 404 -14.69 13.89 -10.81
CA LEU A 404 -15.34 12.99 -9.83
C LEU A 404 -16.86 12.92 -10.00
N LEU A 405 -17.44 11.74 -9.71
CA LEU A 405 -18.90 11.58 -9.55
C LEU A 405 -19.34 11.95 -8.13
N ARG A 406 -20.59 12.40 -7.98
CA ARG A 406 -21.14 12.81 -6.67
C ARG A 406 -21.34 11.62 -5.74
N TYR A 407 -20.55 11.61 -4.67
CA TYR A 407 -20.70 10.75 -3.49
C TYR A 407 -20.33 11.58 -2.25
N PRO A 408 -20.95 11.36 -1.07
CA PRO A 408 -20.71 12.26 0.07
C PRO A 408 -19.26 12.27 0.58
N SER A 409 -18.46 11.21 0.37
CA SER A 409 -17.01 11.25 0.65
C SER A 409 -16.26 12.15 -0.34
N HIS A 410 -16.63 12.15 -1.63
CA HIS A 410 -16.04 13.02 -2.65
C HIS A 410 -16.40 14.49 -2.44
N GLU A 411 -17.63 14.77 -1.99
CA GLU A 411 -18.10 16.13 -1.68
C GLU A 411 -17.28 16.82 -0.58
N MET A 412 -16.68 16.01 0.32
CA MET A 412 -15.87 16.46 1.47
C MET A 412 -14.35 16.36 1.23
N ALA A 413 -13.88 15.74 0.15
CA ALA A 413 -12.47 15.40 -0.01
C ALA A 413 -11.69 16.43 -0.84
N LEU A 414 -10.44 16.68 -0.45
CA LEU A 414 -9.40 17.25 -1.30
C LEU A 414 -8.51 16.09 -1.79
N PRO A 415 -8.68 15.59 -3.03
CA PRO A 415 -7.91 14.46 -3.52
C PRO A 415 -6.49 14.89 -3.93
N ASN A 416 -5.50 14.03 -3.71
CA ASN A 416 -4.08 14.27 -3.99
C ASN A 416 -3.80 14.97 -5.32
N LYS A 417 -4.54 14.59 -6.37
CA LYS A 417 -4.43 15.13 -7.74
C LYS A 417 -4.47 16.66 -7.81
N VAL A 418 -5.22 17.33 -6.92
CA VAL A 418 -5.23 18.81 -6.84
C VAL A 418 -3.80 19.32 -6.63
N PHE A 419 -3.11 18.75 -5.65
CA PHE A 419 -1.76 19.13 -5.27
C PHE A 419 -0.74 18.62 -6.28
N GLU A 420 -0.88 17.39 -6.80
CA GLU A 420 -0.05 16.86 -7.89
C GLU A 420 -0.06 17.79 -9.12
N TYR A 421 -1.22 18.32 -9.50
CA TYR A 421 -1.37 19.27 -10.60
C TYR A 421 -0.79 20.66 -10.26
N VAL A 422 -1.01 21.18 -9.05
CA VAL A 422 -0.40 22.44 -8.59
C VAL A 422 1.13 22.35 -8.61
N PHE A 423 1.71 21.29 -8.04
CA PHE A 423 3.16 21.09 -8.04
C PHE A 423 3.73 20.89 -9.46
N ALA A 424 2.98 20.25 -10.36
CA ALA A 424 3.29 20.12 -11.78
C ALA A 424 3.10 21.42 -12.61
N GLY A 425 2.62 22.53 -12.02
CA GLY A 425 2.42 23.79 -12.75
C GLY A 425 1.16 23.85 -13.62
N LEU A 426 0.18 22.97 -13.35
CA LEU A 426 -1.02 22.79 -14.16
C LEU A 426 -2.27 23.49 -13.56
N PRO A 427 -3.02 24.27 -14.35
CA PRO A 427 -4.39 24.64 -14.04
C PRO A 427 -5.30 23.42 -13.84
N VAL A 428 -6.30 23.54 -12.96
CA VAL A 428 -7.19 22.42 -12.58
C VAL A 428 -8.60 22.60 -13.15
N VAL A 429 -9.20 21.55 -13.70
CA VAL A 429 -10.65 21.48 -14.00
C VAL A 429 -11.29 20.37 -13.18
N THR A 430 -12.22 20.72 -12.31
CA THR A 430 -12.85 19.79 -11.35
C THR A 430 -14.37 19.76 -11.45
N SER A 431 -14.98 18.60 -11.19
CA SER A 431 -16.43 18.51 -10.98
C SER A 431 -16.86 19.39 -9.81
N ASP A 432 -18.08 19.94 -9.87
CA ASP A 432 -18.75 20.65 -8.78
C ASP A 432 -19.04 19.71 -7.60
N MET A 433 -18.06 19.64 -6.70
CA MET A 433 -18.12 19.07 -5.36
C MET A 433 -17.87 20.24 -4.38
N PRO A 434 -18.65 20.40 -3.29
CA PRO A 434 -18.55 21.57 -2.42
C PRO A 434 -17.12 21.92 -1.99
N THR A 435 -16.38 20.97 -1.43
CA THR A 435 -15.00 21.23 -0.94
C THR A 435 -14.03 21.62 -2.06
N LEU A 436 -14.17 21.04 -3.26
CA LEU A 436 -13.32 21.35 -4.41
C LEU A 436 -13.68 22.69 -5.05
N ARG A 437 -14.98 23.02 -5.13
CA ARG A 437 -15.45 24.33 -5.63
C ARG A 437 -14.95 25.45 -4.74
N ASP A 438 -15.12 25.31 -3.44
CA ASP A 438 -14.74 26.34 -2.47
C ASP A 438 -13.20 26.52 -2.45
N PHE A 439 -12.44 25.43 -2.63
CA PHE A 439 -10.97 25.46 -2.75
C PHE A 439 -10.48 26.10 -4.06
N VAL A 440 -11.01 25.68 -5.22
CA VAL A 440 -10.63 26.25 -6.52
C VAL A 440 -11.05 27.72 -6.62
N GLY A 441 -12.24 28.08 -6.11
CA GLY A 441 -12.73 29.46 -6.11
C GLY A 441 -11.96 30.40 -5.18
N SER A 442 -11.44 29.90 -4.05
CA SER A 442 -10.63 30.72 -3.13
C SER A 442 -9.17 30.86 -3.54
N THR A 443 -8.62 29.89 -4.27
CA THR A 443 -7.21 29.88 -4.70
C THR A 443 -7.00 30.41 -6.12
N GLY A 444 -8.02 30.34 -7.00
CA GLY A 444 -7.94 30.81 -8.39
C GLY A 444 -7.14 29.88 -9.32
N ILE A 445 -6.81 28.66 -8.89
CA ILE A 445 -5.96 27.71 -9.65
C ILE A 445 -6.65 27.04 -10.85
N GLY A 446 -7.92 27.36 -11.13
CA GLY A 446 -8.66 26.64 -12.17
C GLY A 446 -10.15 26.92 -12.21
N GLU A 447 -10.88 25.95 -12.78
CA GLU A 447 -12.30 26.04 -13.13
C GLU A 447 -13.11 24.87 -12.57
N VAL A 448 -14.39 25.11 -12.36
CA VAL A 448 -15.35 24.12 -11.83
C VAL A 448 -16.46 23.90 -12.86
N PHE A 449 -16.72 22.64 -13.20
CA PHE A 449 -17.77 22.25 -14.15
C PHE A 449 -18.87 21.42 -13.47
N GLU A 450 -20.09 21.45 -14.00
CA GLU A 450 -21.21 20.65 -13.50
C GLU A 450 -20.88 19.15 -13.53
N ALA A 451 -20.94 18.48 -12.37
CA ALA A 451 -20.61 17.07 -12.27
C ALA A 451 -21.40 16.22 -13.28
N GLU A 452 -20.72 15.30 -13.97
CA GLU A 452 -21.25 14.45 -15.05
C GLU A 452 -21.57 15.16 -16.38
N ASN A 453 -21.49 16.50 -16.47
CA ASN A 453 -21.73 17.26 -17.70
C ASN A 453 -20.46 17.36 -18.58
N ALA A 454 -20.41 16.61 -19.66
CA ALA A 454 -19.28 16.59 -20.59
C ALA A 454 -19.14 17.86 -21.45
N SER A 455 -20.24 18.57 -21.70
CA SER A 455 -20.25 19.81 -22.49
C SER A 455 -19.72 20.99 -21.67
N ASP A 456 -20.10 21.07 -20.40
CA ASP A 456 -19.58 22.09 -19.48
C ASP A 456 -18.10 21.85 -19.14
N LEU A 457 -17.68 20.58 -18.94
CA LEU A 457 -16.25 20.23 -18.83
C LEU A 457 -15.45 20.76 -20.03
N ALA A 458 -15.95 20.54 -21.26
CA ALA A 458 -15.32 21.06 -22.46
C ALA A 458 -15.29 22.60 -22.53
N ALA A 459 -16.35 23.28 -22.09
CA ALA A 459 -16.36 24.74 -22.02
C ALA A 459 -15.28 25.27 -21.04
N LYS A 460 -15.14 24.63 -19.87
CA LYS A 460 -14.12 25.00 -18.87
C LYS A 460 -12.68 24.72 -19.32
N VAL A 461 -12.45 23.58 -19.98
CA VAL A 461 -11.14 23.30 -20.61
C VAL A 461 -10.84 24.30 -21.72
N SER A 462 -11.82 24.64 -22.57
CA SER A 462 -11.65 25.63 -23.63
C SER A 462 -11.32 27.03 -23.09
N HIS A 463 -11.91 27.42 -21.96
CA HIS A 463 -11.61 28.70 -21.31
C HIS A 463 -10.14 28.79 -20.87
N ILE A 464 -9.65 27.76 -20.17
CA ILE A 464 -8.24 27.69 -19.73
C ILE A 464 -7.28 27.59 -20.92
N LEU A 465 -7.63 26.86 -21.98
CA LEU A 465 -6.79 26.76 -23.18
C LEU A 465 -6.74 28.06 -24.00
N ALA A 466 -7.74 28.95 -23.85
CA ALA A 466 -7.75 30.27 -24.50
C ALA A 466 -6.85 31.28 -23.79
N ASP A 467 -6.81 31.26 -22.44
CA ASP A 467 -5.82 31.99 -21.64
C ASP A 467 -5.46 31.22 -20.36
N ALA A 468 -4.31 30.55 -20.38
CA ALA A 468 -3.80 29.78 -19.25
C ALA A 468 -2.99 30.64 -18.25
N ALA A 469 -2.61 31.87 -18.61
CA ALA A 469 -1.61 32.64 -17.86
C ALA A 469 -2.08 33.00 -16.43
N PRO A 470 -3.31 33.51 -16.19
CA PRO A 470 -3.78 33.82 -14.84
C PRO A 470 -3.81 32.59 -13.91
N TYR A 471 -4.18 31.43 -14.45
CA TYR A 471 -4.23 30.17 -13.70
C TYR A 471 -2.82 29.66 -13.38
N ARG A 472 -1.89 29.70 -14.34
CA ARG A 472 -0.50 29.30 -14.14
C ARG A 472 0.24 30.22 -13.16
N GLU A 473 -0.05 31.53 -13.16
CA GLU A 473 0.46 32.47 -12.15
C GLU A 473 -0.02 32.07 -10.73
N ARG A 474 -1.31 31.79 -10.56
CA ARG A 474 -1.86 31.33 -9.26
C ARG A 474 -1.26 30.01 -8.79
N VAL A 475 -1.05 29.07 -9.71
CA VAL A 475 -0.42 27.77 -9.41
C VAL A 475 1.08 27.91 -9.08
N ALA A 476 1.74 28.94 -9.61
CA ALA A 476 3.14 29.26 -9.32
C ALA A 476 3.36 30.06 -8.02
N ASP A 477 2.30 30.57 -7.38
CA ASP A 477 2.42 31.37 -6.15
C ASP A 477 3.17 30.62 -5.05
N GLY A 478 4.30 31.18 -4.62
CA GLY A 478 5.21 30.54 -3.67
C GLY A 478 4.58 30.33 -2.29
N LYS A 479 3.70 31.23 -1.85
CA LYS A 479 2.99 31.09 -0.59
C LYS A 479 1.99 29.93 -0.65
N LEU A 480 1.17 29.88 -1.70
CA LEU A 480 0.21 28.81 -1.93
C LEU A 480 0.90 27.44 -2.04
N ARG A 481 2.00 27.36 -2.81
CA ARG A 481 2.82 26.12 -2.91
C ARG A 481 3.41 25.71 -1.56
N HIS A 482 3.89 26.66 -0.76
CA HIS A 482 4.40 26.37 0.59
C HIS A 482 3.30 25.82 1.51
N GLU A 483 2.15 26.47 1.61
CA GLU A 483 1.01 26.01 2.42
C GLU A 483 0.50 24.62 1.99
N MET A 484 0.53 24.35 0.68
CA MET A 484 0.18 23.04 0.14
C MET A 484 1.29 21.98 0.27
N SER A 485 2.54 22.34 0.56
CA SER A 485 3.68 21.40 0.53
C SER A 485 3.59 20.30 1.59
N TRP A 486 4.18 19.13 1.33
CA TRP A 486 4.32 18.10 2.34
C TRP A 486 4.98 18.62 3.63
N ASP A 487 6.02 19.45 3.51
CA ASP A 487 6.82 19.91 4.63
C ASP A 487 6.01 20.77 5.61
N SER A 488 5.14 21.66 5.10
CA SER A 488 4.16 22.40 5.91
C SER A 488 3.09 21.48 6.51
N GLN A 489 2.58 20.50 5.75
CA GLN A 489 1.61 19.53 6.29
C GLN A 489 2.21 18.63 7.39
N ALA A 490 3.51 18.35 7.31
CA ALA A 490 4.25 17.64 8.34
C ALA A 490 4.40 18.44 9.64
N GLU A 491 4.35 19.79 9.61
CA GLU A 491 4.36 20.61 10.85
C GLU A 491 3.09 20.40 11.69
N HIS A 492 1.93 20.24 11.05
CA HIS A 492 0.67 19.91 11.73
C HIS A 492 0.75 18.55 12.43
N LEU A 493 1.34 17.55 11.76
CA LEU A 493 1.56 16.22 12.33
C LEU A 493 2.56 16.28 13.50
N ARG A 494 3.71 16.93 13.32
CA ARG A 494 4.75 17.07 14.35
C ARG A 494 4.22 17.79 15.59
N SER A 495 3.45 18.87 15.39
CA SER A 495 2.79 19.61 16.47
C SER A 495 1.83 18.73 17.28
N LEU A 496 1.05 17.85 16.61
CA LEU A 496 0.18 16.89 17.27
C LEU A 496 0.96 15.87 18.12
N TYR A 497 2.12 15.43 17.64
CA TYR A 497 2.96 14.48 18.37
C TYR A 497 3.74 15.14 19.52
N TYR A 498 4.19 16.39 19.37
CA TYR A 498 4.72 17.18 20.49
C TYR A 498 3.67 17.37 21.60
N GLU A 499 2.39 17.55 21.24
CA GLU A 499 1.27 17.63 22.20
C GLU A 499 1.06 16.30 22.95
N LEU A 500 1.26 15.16 22.27
CA LEU A 500 1.02 13.82 22.82
C LEU A 500 2.16 13.25 23.67
N LEU A 501 3.40 13.49 23.25
CA LEU A 501 4.60 12.85 23.81
C LEU A 501 5.59 13.85 24.44
N GLY A 502 5.31 15.15 24.31
CA GLY A 502 6.36 16.17 24.41
C GLY A 502 7.21 16.21 23.13
N ARG A 503 8.06 17.24 23.02
CA ARG A 503 9.18 17.16 22.07
C ARG A 503 10.05 15.99 22.51
N PRO A 504 10.48 15.10 21.59
CA PRO A 504 11.50 14.14 21.94
C PRO A 504 12.70 14.93 22.45
N SER A 505 13.32 14.47 23.54
CA SER A 505 14.68 14.92 23.80
C SER A 505 15.46 14.48 22.58
N VAL A 506 15.87 15.45 21.75
CA VAL A 506 17.00 15.26 20.85
C VAL A 506 18.19 15.07 21.78
N GLU A 507 18.34 13.84 22.29
CA GLU A 507 19.66 13.24 22.29
C GLU A 507 20.08 13.35 20.83
N THR A 508 20.78 14.46 20.54
CA THR A 508 22.00 14.37 19.76
C THR A 508 22.62 13.08 20.27
N LYS A 509 22.67 12.04 19.44
CA LYS A 509 23.41 10.82 19.79
C LYS A 509 24.85 11.30 19.91
N ALA A 510 25.21 11.75 21.11
CA ALA A 510 26.57 12.06 21.47
C ALA A 510 27.34 10.82 21.08
N ALA A 511 28.37 11.00 20.27
CA ALA A 511 29.13 9.92 19.67
C ALA A 511 29.63 8.98 20.78
N ARG A 512 28.91 7.89 21.06
CA ARG A 512 29.02 7.21 22.37
C ARG A 512 30.27 6.36 22.50
N LEU A 513 30.89 5.99 21.38
CA LEU A 513 32.19 5.35 21.36
C LEU A 513 32.98 5.75 20.11
N ALA A 514 34.26 6.10 20.35
CA ALA A 514 35.29 6.35 19.36
C ALA A 514 36.50 5.45 19.65
N ILE A 515 37.12 4.93 18.60
CA ILE A 515 38.29 4.03 18.68
C ILE A 515 39.52 4.84 18.28
N ALA A 516 40.63 4.75 19.03
CA ALA A 516 41.88 5.50 18.83
C ALA A 516 43.11 4.71 19.33
N PRO A 517 44.31 4.88 18.72
CA PRO A 517 45.21 5.89 19.28
C PRO A 517 45.97 6.75 18.25
N MET A 518 46.00 8.06 18.51
CA MET A 518 46.92 9.07 17.97
C MET A 518 47.17 10.05 19.12
N ASP A 519 48.44 10.28 19.49
CA ASP A 519 48.79 10.89 20.77
C ASP A 519 48.15 12.28 21.00
N GLY A 520 47.27 12.38 22.00
CA GLY A 520 46.66 13.64 22.44
C GLY A 520 45.38 14.11 21.70
N ALA A 521 44.80 13.29 20.81
CA ALA A 521 43.68 13.67 19.93
C ALA A 521 42.46 14.34 20.59
N VAL A 522 42.21 14.13 21.89
CA VAL A 522 41.10 14.75 22.65
C VAL A 522 41.18 16.29 22.64
N GLN A 523 42.39 16.87 22.60
CA GLN A 523 42.57 18.33 22.63
C GLN A 523 42.25 19.02 21.29
N TRP A 524 41.98 18.24 20.23
CA TRP A 524 41.94 18.70 18.84
C TRP A 524 40.49 18.80 18.30
N LEU A 525 39.52 18.19 18.99
CA LEU A 525 38.10 18.14 18.62
C LEU A 525 37.23 18.43 19.85
N PRO A 526 36.96 19.72 20.18
CA PRO A 526 36.27 20.10 21.43
C PRO A 526 34.85 19.53 21.62
N TRP A 527 34.26 19.00 20.55
CA TRP A 527 32.94 18.38 20.53
C TRP A 527 32.94 16.89 20.91
N LEU A 528 34.13 16.29 21.12
CA LEU A 528 34.29 14.92 21.65
C LEU A 528 34.51 14.87 23.18
N HIS A 529 34.46 16.01 23.89
CA HIS A 529 34.75 16.08 25.32
C HIS A 529 33.87 15.21 26.22
N ASP A 530 32.65 14.88 25.79
CA ASP A 530 31.69 14.05 26.54
C ASP A 530 31.69 12.56 26.11
N ALA A 531 32.59 12.15 25.21
CA ALA A 531 32.66 10.76 24.72
C ALA A 531 33.43 9.84 25.70
N ALA A 532 32.92 8.62 25.91
CA ALA A 532 33.60 7.63 26.74
C ALA A 532 34.74 6.94 25.96
N LEU A 533 35.97 7.11 26.44
CA LEU A 533 37.17 6.45 25.90
C LEU A 533 37.46 5.17 26.70
N LEU A 534 37.42 4.01 26.06
CA LEU A 534 37.63 2.71 26.70
C LEU A 534 39.06 2.17 26.45
N PRO A 535 39.86 1.87 27.49
CA PRO A 535 41.25 1.40 27.32
C PRO A 535 41.43 -0.12 27.18
N THR A 536 40.35 -0.92 27.15
CA THR A 536 40.41 -2.40 27.25
C THR A 536 39.34 -3.10 26.40
N ALA A 537 39.62 -4.36 26.05
CA ALA A 537 38.92 -5.17 25.04
C ALA A 537 37.38 -5.13 25.09
N MET A 538 36.78 -4.88 23.92
CA MET A 538 35.33 -4.75 23.72
C MET A 538 34.64 -6.10 23.48
N THR A 539 33.33 -6.14 23.70
CA THR A 539 32.43 -7.26 23.33
C THR A 539 31.57 -6.91 22.12
N HIS A 540 30.91 -7.91 21.52
CA HIS A 540 29.99 -7.68 20.39
C HIS A 540 28.79 -6.76 20.72
N ALA A 541 28.39 -6.63 21.99
CA ALA A 541 27.29 -5.74 22.38
C ALA A 541 27.71 -4.26 22.34
N ASP A 542 28.99 -3.96 22.54
CA ASP A 542 29.54 -2.61 22.56
C ASP A 542 29.67 -2.00 21.14
N LEU A 543 29.42 -2.80 20.10
CA LEU A 543 29.48 -2.40 18.69
C LEU A 543 28.24 -1.63 18.21
N GLU A 544 27.09 -1.71 18.89
CA GLU A 544 25.86 -1.05 18.42
C GLU A 544 25.90 0.49 18.55
N ASP A 545 26.76 1.04 19.41
CA ASP A 545 26.87 2.47 19.75
C ASP A 545 28.13 3.19 19.18
N VAL A 546 28.99 2.49 18.42
CA VAL A 546 30.20 3.09 17.82
C VAL A 546 29.83 4.03 16.67
N THR A 547 30.43 5.23 16.66
CA THR A 547 30.11 6.27 15.64
C THR A 547 31.32 6.93 14.98
N HIS A 548 32.53 6.82 15.53
CA HIS A 548 33.77 7.36 14.93
C HIS A 548 34.92 6.34 14.99
N LEU A 549 35.80 6.32 13.98
CA LEU A 549 37.00 5.47 13.91
C LEU A 549 38.28 6.27 13.63
N LEU A 550 39.31 6.14 14.46
CA LEU A 550 40.60 6.80 14.29
C LEU A 550 41.71 5.77 14.55
N THR A 551 42.70 5.64 13.66
CA THR A 551 43.92 4.88 13.98
C THR A 551 45.08 5.25 13.04
N ALA A 552 46.30 4.98 13.49
CA ALA A 552 47.53 5.16 12.71
C ALA A 552 48.64 4.16 13.11
N ASN A 553 48.27 3.10 13.83
CA ASN A 553 49.17 2.04 14.29
C ASN A 553 48.43 0.70 14.13
N ASP A 554 49.12 -0.37 13.72
CA ASP A 554 48.52 -1.69 13.45
C ASP A 554 48.18 -2.49 14.74
N ARG A 555 47.46 -1.88 15.69
CA ARG A 555 47.04 -2.51 16.94
C ARG A 555 45.52 -2.69 17.00
N SER A 556 45.11 -3.93 17.19
CA SER A 556 43.72 -4.35 17.42
C SER A 556 43.11 -3.77 18.71
N ALA A 557 41.81 -3.43 18.66
CA ALA A 557 40.98 -3.12 19.82
C ALA A 557 40.16 -4.34 20.34
N PHE A 558 40.14 -5.44 19.60
CA PHE A 558 39.35 -6.65 19.88
C PHE A 558 40.20 -7.87 20.32
N GLY A 559 41.52 -7.71 20.41
CA GLY A 559 42.46 -8.72 20.88
C GLY A 559 43.12 -9.56 19.77
N SER A 560 42.91 -9.21 18.50
CA SER A 560 43.56 -9.83 17.34
C SER A 560 44.98 -9.31 17.10
N THR A 561 45.68 -9.92 16.15
CA THR A 561 47.12 -9.68 15.89
C THR A 561 47.44 -8.40 15.11
N SER A 562 46.49 -7.89 14.33
CA SER A 562 46.61 -6.68 13.49
C SER A 562 45.22 -6.06 13.33
N ILE A 563 45.11 -4.78 13.00
CA ILE A 563 43.81 -4.16 12.73
C ILE A 563 43.16 -4.79 11.49
N ALA A 564 43.97 -5.10 10.47
CA ALA A 564 43.56 -5.80 9.25
C ALA A 564 42.77 -7.10 9.50
N ALA A 565 42.99 -7.79 10.63
CA ALA A 565 42.30 -9.03 10.99
C ALA A 565 40.92 -8.83 11.65
N ASP A 566 40.65 -7.67 12.27
CA ASP A 566 39.37 -7.36 12.96
C ASP A 566 38.31 -6.71 12.07
N LEU A 567 38.69 -6.49 10.83
CA LEU A 567 37.91 -5.81 9.82
C LEU A 567 36.59 -6.52 9.38
N PRO A 568 36.25 -7.78 9.79
CA PRO A 568 34.86 -8.26 9.75
C PRO A 568 33.93 -7.67 10.82
N VAL A 569 34.50 -7.45 12.01
CA VAL A 569 33.75 -7.28 13.26
C VAL A 569 33.43 -5.81 13.49
N LEU A 570 34.45 -4.97 13.34
CA LEU A 570 34.32 -3.53 13.32
C LEU A 570 33.27 -3.06 12.30
N ALA A 571 33.17 -3.75 11.17
CA ALA A 571 32.25 -3.44 10.12
C ALA A 571 30.78 -3.77 10.47
N ALA A 572 30.50 -4.51 11.56
CA ALA A 572 29.12 -4.74 11.99
C ALA A 572 28.53 -3.54 12.77
N SER A 573 29.30 -2.45 12.96
CA SER A 573 28.92 -1.26 13.74
C SER A 573 28.52 -0.04 12.88
N ARG A 574 27.71 0.88 13.45
CA ARG A 574 27.08 2.03 12.73
C ARG A 574 27.97 3.29 12.64
N VAL A 575 29.19 3.15 12.16
CA VAL A 575 30.23 4.20 12.28
C VAL A 575 30.21 5.19 11.11
N LYS A 576 30.21 6.49 11.45
CA LYS A 576 29.86 7.59 10.55
C LYS A 576 31.00 8.50 10.10
N HIS A 577 32.24 8.26 10.57
CA HIS A 577 33.44 9.03 10.22
C HIS A 577 34.72 8.19 10.55
N GLY A 578 35.76 8.10 9.70
CA GLY A 578 37.11 7.70 10.15
C GLY A 578 38.32 7.86 9.18
N ILE A 579 39.59 7.92 9.69
CA ILE A 579 40.90 7.94 8.94
C ILE A 579 41.84 6.80 9.42
N ILE A 580 42.59 6.12 8.52
CA ILE A 580 43.55 5.01 8.79
C ILE A 580 44.82 5.08 7.89
N ILE A 581 46.03 5.40 8.38
CA ILE A 581 47.30 5.31 7.58
C ILE A 581 48.30 4.35 8.22
N ASP A 582 49.05 3.57 7.42
CA ASP A 582 50.08 2.63 7.90
C ASP A 582 51.56 2.90 7.48
N ASP A 583 51.83 4.05 6.83
CA ASP A 583 53.05 4.89 6.99
C ASP A 583 54.42 4.35 6.51
N PRO A 584 55.35 5.24 6.06
CA PRO A 584 56.62 5.25 6.81
C PRO A 584 57.36 6.59 7.00
N THR A 585 57.16 7.61 6.17
CA THR A 585 57.66 8.97 6.48
C THR A 585 56.53 9.98 6.36
N LEU A 586 55.58 9.87 7.30
CA LEU A 586 54.80 10.95 7.90
C LEU A 586 55.34 12.35 7.55
N LEU A 587 54.44 13.34 7.44
CA LEU A 587 54.66 14.80 7.36
C LEU A 587 54.38 15.42 5.97
N PRO A 588 53.90 16.68 5.89
CA PRO A 588 53.98 17.73 6.92
C PRO A 588 52.83 17.80 7.92
N ALA A 589 53.14 17.44 9.18
CA ALA A 589 52.43 17.80 10.41
C ALA A 589 50.98 17.32 10.53
N LYS A 590 50.79 15.99 10.42
CA LYS A 590 49.63 15.18 10.87
C LYS A 590 48.31 15.96 11.06
N VAL A 591 47.44 15.87 10.06
CA VAL A 591 46.00 16.24 10.14
C VAL A 591 45.76 17.78 10.21
N PRO A 592 44.85 18.36 9.40
CA PRO A 592 44.70 19.80 9.25
C PRO A 592 44.36 20.58 10.54
N ALA A 593 44.88 21.80 10.63
CA ALA A 593 44.28 22.85 11.44
C ALA A 593 42.88 23.19 10.87
N GLY A 594 41.83 22.56 11.42
CA GLY A 594 40.45 22.66 10.95
C GLY A 594 39.92 21.44 10.17
N TYR A 595 40.51 20.26 10.39
CA TYR A 595 40.20 19.00 9.68
C TYR A 595 38.71 18.68 9.49
N ALA A 596 38.33 18.37 8.25
CA ALA A 596 36.95 18.21 7.82
C ALA A 596 36.67 16.84 7.14
N GLY A 597 36.96 15.75 7.86
CA GLY A 597 36.47 14.42 7.51
C GLY A 597 37.48 13.52 6.75
N PRO A 598 37.26 12.18 6.74
CA PRO A 598 38.40 11.27 6.75
C PRO A 598 38.27 10.04 5.76
N ILE A 599 39.18 9.03 5.79
CA ILE A 599 39.57 8.12 4.66
C ILE A 599 40.14 6.72 5.13
N PHE A 600 40.74 5.86 4.28
CA PHE A 600 41.28 4.50 4.66
C PHE A 600 42.51 3.90 3.85
N VAL A 601 43.78 3.83 4.34
CA VAL A 601 44.98 3.10 3.76
C VAL A 601 45.25 1.81 4.53
N THR A 602 45.86 0.87 3.81
CA THR A 602 46.91 -0.04 4.25
C THR A 602 47.85 -0.37 3.05
N ASP A 603 48.82 0.53 2.81
CA ASP A 603 49.96 0.60 1.85
C ASP A 603 49.95 -0.22 0.51
N GLN A 604 50.62 0.20 -0.57
CA GLN A 604 52.08 0.04 -0.63
C GLN A 604 52.82 0.95 -1.62
N ALA A 605 52.18 1.33 -2.73
CA ALA A 605 52.77 2.23 -3.74
C ALA A 605 51.94 3.53 -3.87
N LEU A 606 51.05 3.75 -2.90
CA LEU A 606 50.00 4.74 -2.80
C LEU A 606 49.60 4.83 -1.32
N ALA A 607 49.35 6.03 -0.83
CA ALA A 607 50.24 6.70 0.13
C ALA A 607 51.36 7.48 -0.58
N ASP A 608 52.24 6.82 -1.35
CA ASP A 608 53.54 7.27 -1.89
C ASP A 608 53.67 8.69 -2.48
N VAL A 609 52.57 9.35 -2.86
CA VAL A 609 52.63 10.66 -3.52
C VAL A 609 51.63 11.68 -2.99
N PHE A 610 50.72 11.36 -2.04
CA PHE A 610 49.54 12.22 -1.86
C PHE A 610 49.02 12.45 -0.41
N PRO A 611 48.82 13.73 0.01
CA PRO A 611 48.22 14.09 1.29
C PRO A 611 46.70 14.27 1.18
N GLY A 612 45.95 13.49 1.96
CA GLY A 612 44.47 13.47 1.91
C GLY A 612 43.90 12.31 1.09
N SER A 613 44.63 11.18 1.02
CA SER A 613 44.27 9.98 0.27
C SER A 613 44.73 8.72 0.99
N GLN A 614 44.13 7.57 0.65
CA GLN A 614 44.24 6.38 1.48
C GLN A 614 43.62 5.14 0.74
N TRP A 615 44.30 3.97 0.70
CA TRP A 615 43.93 2.71 -0.01
C TRP A 615 44.03 1.40 0.84
N LEU A 616 42.96 0.61 1.11
CA LEU A 616 42.95 -0.45 2.17
C LEU A 616 42.52 -1.90 1.75
N PRO A 617 43.38 -2.96 1.85
CA PRO A 617 43.03 -4.41 1.74
C PRO A 617 43.84 -5.35 2.73
N PRO A 618 44.01 -6.72 2.60
CA PRO A 618 43.23 -7.90 2.10
C PRO A 618 43.09 -9.14 3.08
N GLY A 619 42.01 -9.97 3.00
CA GLY A 619 41.58 -10.94 4.07
C GLY A 619 40.41 -10.53 5.05
N GLU A 620 39.20 -10.21 4.53
CA GLU A 620 38.17 -9.36 5.20
C GLU A 620 38.60 -7.90 5.64
N PRO A 621 39.56 -7.15 5.02
CA PRO A 621 40.05 -5.85 5.47
C PRO A 621 39.60 -4.73 4.54
N GLY A 622 39.57 -5.03 3.24
CA GLY A 622 38.41 -4.87 2.37
C GLY A 622 37.06 -5.36 2.92
N ALA A 623 36.81 -5.31 4.24
CA ALA A 623 35.48 -5.27 4.84
C ALA A 623 35.31 -4.14 5.89
N ASP A 624 36.38 -3.44 6.31
CA ASP A 624 36.32 -2.25 7.18
C ASP A 624 36.72 -0.92 6.54
N VAL A 625 37.26 -0.90 5.29
CA VAL A 625 37.14 0.29 4.40
C VAL A 625 35.68 0.72 4.16
N LEU A 626 34.76 -0.08 4.69
CA LEU A 626 33.79 -0.74 3.82
C LEU A 626 32.42 -0.62 4.44
N ARG A 627 32.16 -1.20 5.62
CA ARG A 627 30.94 -0.83 6.38
C ARG A 627 31.09 0.55 7.08
N LYS A 628 32.04 1.32 6.54
CA LYS A 628 32.64 2.63 6.82
C LYS A 628 33.32 3.09 5.50
N PHE A 629 32.59 3.22 4.42
CA PHE A 629 31.63 4.31 4.46
C PHE A 629 30.26 3.96 5.06
N MET A 630 29.63 2.81 4.77
CA MET A 630 28.18 2.45 4.91
C MET A 630 27.28 2.97 6.08
N ALA A 631 27.72 3.75 7.07
CA ALA A 631 26.85 4.56 7.95
C ALA A 631 27.10 6.09 7.89
N ASP A 632 27.98 6.50 6.98
CA ASP A 632 28.43 7.86 6.59
C ASP A 632 27.67 8.28 5.30
#